data_AF-A0AAJ2C3M9-F1
#
_entry.id   AF-A0AAJ2C3M9-F1
#
_cell.length_a   1.000
_cell.length_b   1.000
_cell.length_c   1.000
_cell.angle_alpha   90.00
_cell.angle_beta   90.00
_cell.angle_gamma   90.00
#
_symmetry.space_group_name_H-M   'P 1'
#
loop_
_entity.id
_entity.type
_entity.pdbx_description
1 polymer ?
#
loop_
_entity_poly.entity_id
_entity_poly.type
_entity_poly.pdbx_seq_one_letter_code
_entity_poly.pdbx_strand_id
1 'polypeptide(L)' 'MQQLIFKKDIEQSKMDALLQFLKSWNIEAELKTSTTVAKKKDDFSLSAGMWKDYNVDANELRRQAWDRKK' A
#
# COMPACT_ATOMS: atom_id res chain seq x y z
N MET A 1 -18.33 -21.81 -11.73
CA MET A 1 -17.35 -20.72 -11.90
C MET A 1 -16.10 -21.29 -12.53
N GLN A 2 -15.72 -20.81 -13.71
CA GLN A 2 -14.47 -21.21 -14.38
C GLN A 2 -13.46 -20.08 -14.21
N GLN A 3 -12.20 -20.42 -13.97
CA GLN A 3 -11.14 -19.45 -13.70
C GLN A 3 -9.97 -19.68 -14.65
N LEU A 4 -9.49 -18.61 -15.27
CA LEU A 4 -8.30 -18.59 -16.10
C LEU A 4 -7.15 -18.02 -15.28
N ILE A 5 -6.15 -18.85 -14.98
CA ILE A 5 -4.98 -18.47 -14.20
C ILE A 5 -3.77 -18.44 -15.14
N PHE A 6 -3.20 -17.26 -15.30
CA PHE A 6 -2.00 -17.08 -16.10
C PHE A 6 -0.76 -17.27 -15.22
N LYS A 7 0.16 -18.15 -15.65
CA LYS A 7 1.41 -18.45 -14.92
C LYS A 7 2.53 -17.42 -15.18
N LYS A 8 2.34 -16.52 -16.14
CA LYS A 8 3.29 -15.49 -16.53
C LYS A 8 2.56 -14.17 -16.68
N ASP A 9 3.29 -13.09 -16.50
CA ASP A 9 2.77 -11.77 -16.84
C ASP A 9 2.48 -11.72 -18.34
N ILE A 10 1.27 -11.31 -18.65
CA ILE A 10 0.80 -11.08 -20.01
C ILE A 10 0.74 -9.57 -20.19
N GLU A 11 1.24 -9.11 -21.33
CA GLU A 11 1.13 -7.70 -21.72
C GLU A 11 -0.33 -7.25 -21.73
N GLN A 12 -0.58 -6.03 -21.24
CA GLN A 12 -1.94 -5.49 -21.10
C GLN A 12 -2.72 -5.53 -22.43
N SER A 13 -2.06 -5.26 -23.56
CA SER A 13 -2.69 -5.30 -24.89
C SER A 13 -3.27 -6.68 -25.24
N LYS A 14 -2.61 -7.76 -24.82
CA LYS A 14 -3.08 -9.14 -25.04
C LYS A 14 -4.23 -9.48 -24.10
N MET A 15 -4.21 -8.96 -22.87
CA MET A 15 -5.32 -9.11 -21.92
C MET A 15 -6.57 -8.37 -22.41
N ASP A 16 -6.41 -7.18 -22.96
CA ASP A 16 -7.51 -6.39 -23.51
C ASP A 16 -8.15 -7.09 -24.72
N ALA A 17 -7.33 -7.65 -25.62
CA ALA A 17 -7.81 -8.45 -26.75
C ALA A 17 -8.59 -9.70 -26.28
N LEU A 18 -8.10 -10.38 -25.24
CA LEU A 18 -8.77 -11.55 -24.66
C LEU A 18 -10.10 -11.17 -24.00
N LEU A 19 -10.16 -10.04 -23.30
CA LEU A 19 -11.41 -9.51 -22.73
C LEU A 19 -12.42 -9.16 -23.83
N GLN A 20 -11.98 -8.51 -24.91
CA GLN A 20 -12.85 -8.20 -26.06
C GLN A 20 -13.39 -9.47 -26.73
N PHE A 21 -12.54 -10.49 -26.87
CA PHE A 21 -12.93 -11.78 -27.42
C PHE A 21 -14.02 -12.45 -26.56
N LEU A 22 -13.82 -12.51 -25.24
CA LEU A 22 -14.82 -13.08 -24.32
C LEU A 22 -16.15 -12.30 -24.36
N LYS A 23 -16.09 -10.96 -24.44
CA LYS A 23 -17.27 -10.12 -24.61
C LYS A 23 -18.01 -10.41 -25.91
N SER A 24 -17.30 -10.68 -27.01
CA SER A 24 -17.93 -11.01 -28.30
C SER A 24 -18.71 -12.33 -28.24
N TRP A 25 -18.35 -13.21 -27.32
CA TRP A 25 -19.07 -14.47 -27.06
C TRP A 25 -20.18 -14.32 -26.02
N ASN A 26 -20.49 -13.09 -25.62
CA ASN A 26 -21.46 -12.76 -24.57
C ASN A 26 -21.13 -13.41 -23.22
N ILE A 27 -19.83 -13.61 -22.95
CA ILE A 27 -19.32 -14.16 -21.69
C ILE A 27 -18.95 -12.98 -20.79
N GLU A 28 -19.56 -12.93 -19.61
CA GLU A 28 -19.23 -11.96 -18.58
C GLU A 28 -17.90 -12.37 -17.91
N ALA A 29 -16.88 -11.52 -18.06
CA ALA A 29 -15.53 -11.78 -17.60
C ALA A 29 -15.07 -10.69 -16.64
N GLU A 30 -14.64 -11.09 -15.44
CA GLU A 30 -14.06 -10.20 -14.44
C GLU A 30 -12.54 -10.39 -14.38
N LEU A 31 -11.78 -9.30 -14.51
CA LEU A 31 -10.33 -9.31 -14.34
C LEU A 31 -9.98 -9.04 -12.88
N LYS A 32 -9.40 -10.02 -12.19
CA LYS A 32 -8.84 -9.84 -10.85
C LYS A 32 -7.32 -9.74 -10.92
N THR A 33 -6.80 -8.52 -10.97
CA THR A 33 -5.36 -8.27 -10.86
C THR A 33 -4.95 -8.29 -9.39
N SER A 34 -4.12 -9.25 -8.99
CA SER A 34 -3.41 -9.17 -7.70
C SER A 34 -2.24 -8.20 -7.87
N THR A 35 -2.51 -6.90 -7.83
CA THR A 35 -1.43 -5.92 -7.79
C THR A 35 -0.72 -6.11 -6.45
N THR A 36 0.47 -6.71 -6.47
CA THR A 36 1.37 -6.66 -5.33
C THR A 36 1.74 -5.19 -5.16
N VAL A 37 1.03 -4.51 -4.26
CA VAL A 37 1.39 -3.15 -3.85
C VAL A 37 2.84 -3.23 -3.41
N ALA A 38 3.75 -2.68 -4.22
CA ALA A 38 5.13 -2.55 -3.83
C ALA A 38 5.10 -1.73 -2.54
N LYS A 39 5.36 -2.38 -1.40
CA LYS A 39 5.53 -1.67 -0.13
C LYS A 39 6.54 -0.57 -0.41
N LYS A 40 6.14 0.67 -0.20
CA LYS A 40 7.10 1.79 -0.20
C LYS A 40 8.27 1.33 0.63
N LYS A 41 9.48 1.40 0.07
CA LYS A 41 10.70 1.26 0.86
C LYS A 41 10.70 2.49 1.75
N ASP A 42 10.12 2.35 2.95
CA ASP A 42 10.33 3.32 4.00
C ASP A 42 11.82 3.25 4.31
N ASP A 43 12.54 4.35 4.07
CA ASP A 43 13.93 4.46 4.47
C ASP A 43 13.99 4.16 5.96
N PHE A 44 14.73 3.12 6.33
CA PHE A 44 14.95 2.76 7.72
C PHE A 44 15.67 3.92 8.40
N SER A 45 14.89 4.81 9.03
CA SER A 45 15.42 5.81 9.93
C SER A 45 15.93 5.10 11.18
N LEU A 46 17.12 5.49 11.66
CA LEU A 46 17.65 5.06 12.97
C LEU A 46 16.72 5.44 14.15
N SER A 47 15.67 6.23 13.88
CA SER A 47 14.61 6.56 14.82
C SER A 47 13.41 5.59 14.79
N ALA A 48 13.40 4.58 13.93
CA ALA A 48 12.36 3.54 13.90
C ALA A 48 12.42 2.70 15.19
N GLY A 49 11.64 3.08 16.19
CA GLY A 49 11.63 2.49 17.53
C GLY A 49 12.00 3.46 18.66
N MET A 50 12.44 4.67 18.32
CA MET A 50 12.51 5.75 19.30
C MET A 50 11.10 6.25 19.57
N TRP A 51 10.79 6.54 20.84
CA TRP A 51 9.54 7.20 21.21
C TRP A 51 9.45 8.50 20.41
N LYS A 52 8.26 8.82 19.91
CA LYS A 52 7.98 9.99 19.05
C LYS A 52 8.58 11.30 19.58
N ASP A 53 8.79 11.35 20.90
CA ASP A 53 9.25 12.51 21.66
C ASP A 53 10.65 12.29 22.30
N TYR A 54 11.50 11.40 21.76
CA TYR A 54 12.84 11.14 22.32
C TYR A 54 13.71 12.41 22.44
N ASN A 55 13.50 13.36 21.53
CA ASN A 55 14.26 14.61 21.51
C ASN A 55 13.66 15.71 22.42
N VAL A 56 12.66 15.39 23.24
CA VAL A 56 12.07 16.38 24.14
C VAL A 56 13.01 16.61 25.32
N ASP A 57 13.46 17.86 25.48
CA ASP A 57 14.32 18.28 26.58
C ASP A 57 13.56 18.23 27.91
N ALA A 58 14.21 17.70 28.95
CA ALA A 58 13.62 17.56 30.28
C ALA A 58 13.22 18.92 30.88
N ASN A 59 13.92 20.01 30.53
CA ASN A 59 13.57 21.35 31.01
C ASN A 59 12.29 21.88 30.37
N GLU A 60 12.04 21.53 29.11
CA GLU A 60 10.84 21.92 28.38
C GLU A 60 9.59 21.24 28.95
N LEU A 61 9.67 19.94 29.26
CA LEU A 61 8.62 19.22 29.98
C LEU A 61 8.33 19.84 31.36
N ARG A 62 9.38 20.24 32.07
CA ARG A 62 9.26 20.85 33.39
C ARG A 62 8.53 22.20 33.31
N ARG A 63 8.82 23.02 32.30
CA ARG A 63 8.11 24.28 32.05
C ARG A 63 6.65 24.05 31.72
N GLN A 64 6.34 23.15 30.78
CA GLN A 64 4.96 22.83 30.41
C GLN A 64 4.13 22.33 31.61
N ALA A 65 4.72 21.51 32.49
CA ALA A 65 4.05 21.04 33.70
C ALA A 65 3.77 22.16 34.71
N TRP A 66 4.65 23.16 34.79
CA TRP A 66 4.49 24.30 35.68
C TRP A 66 3.46 25.31 35.17
N ASP A 67 3.46 25.58 33.86
CA ASP A 67 2.52 26.52 33.23
C ASP A 67 1.08 26.01 33.22
N ARG A 68 0.86 24.69 33.28
CA ARG A 68 -0.48 24.07 33.41
C ARG A 68 -1.19 24.36 34.73
N LYS A 69 -0.51 24.94 35.74
CA LYS A 69 -1.10 25.27 37.05
C LYS A 69 -1.57 26.73 37.16
N LYS A 70 -1.66 27.47 36.05
CA LYS A 70 -2.16 28.84 36.00
C LYS A 70 -3.49 28.90 35.26
#